data_AF-A0A8T5XR26-F1
#
_entry.id   AF-A0A8T5XR26-F1
#
_cell.length_a   1.000
_cell.length_b   1.000
_cell.length_c   1.000
_cell.angle_alpha   90.00
_cell.angle_beta   90.00
_cell.angle_gamma   90.00
#
_symmetry.space_group_name_H-M   'P 1'
#
loop_
_entity.id
_entity.type
_entity.pdbx_description
1 polymer ?
#
loop_
_entity_poly.entity_id
_entity_poly.type
_entity_poly.pdbx_seq_one_letter_code
_entity_poly.pdbx_strand_id
1 'polypeptide(L)'
;MAKYNSYNVNLSIDTINSFLKSEVNFTYYCKEEKINSLNFFIFKDLNIKSIKSNNIADYRVKEKIANWSPFIKESKEINIYFSKPLVKGEKVYIKFNYSGQIKNLGINRITEKWIELGIYSPWFPLIEKIHKACFKVNISFKKDDYFVVGSNITKPTENGWLINQKIPFIDCSFLASKYFNNNQFKNKVKEVDVQVFYIDNSHKIIAKELNDISHSILNSFVSKFGDIKKQNFSIVILPREDGGGYNRPGLIVLPNLSKENSTNHFKYLSGKIKNYKYLAHEMAHLWWSKADMTTYEDWLNESFAEYSCLISIRDYYGKERFEEIIDKYKENSKDLPPILNLDREDEKAFDTLYVKGPILLYELEKEMGERMFNKLLCEIHMNEINNTEEFLNKLLEITNKETMKKFKSKLKS
;
A
#
# COMPACT_ATOMS: atom_id res chain seq x y z
N MET A 1 -9.32 -19.91 -9.48
CA MET A 1 -8.49 -19.09 -8.57
C MET A 1 -7.21 -18.68 -9.30
N ALA A 2 -6.91 -17.39 -9.37
CA ALA A 2 -5.66 -16.91 -9.95
C ALA A 2 -4.46 -17.49 -9.17
N LYS A 3 -3.48 -18.06 -9.89
CA LYS A 3 -2.26 -18.61 -9.30
C LYS A 3 -1.25 -17.47 -9.15
N TYR A 4 -1.07 -16.99 -7.93
CA TYR A 4 -0.09 -15.93 -7.62
C TYR A 4 1.25 -16.53 -7.22
N ASN A 5 2.32 -15.78 -7.49
CA ASN A 5 3.63 -16.09 -6.95
C ASN A 5 3.58 -16.13 -5.41
N SER A 6 4.47 -16.90 -4.78
CA SER A 6 4.50 -16.96 -3.32
C SER A 6 5.91 -17.08 -2.76
N TYR A 7 6.17 -16.37 -1.67
CA TYR A 7 7.40 -16.43 -0.91
C TYR A 7 7.16 -17.07 0.45
N ASN A 8 7.87 -18.15 0.75
CA ASN A 8 7.98 -18.68 2.12
C ASN A 8 9.40 -18.39 2.63
N VAL A 9 9.51 -17.58 3.68
CA VAL A 9 10.77 -16.98 4.10
C VAL A 9 11.06 -17.33 5.56
N ASN A 10 12.28 -17.74 5.85
CA ASN A 10 12.84 -17.80 7.19
C ASN A 10 13.92 -16.73 7.28
N LEU A 11 13.65 -15.69 8.08
CA LEU A 11 14.48 -14.49 8.21
C LEU A 11 15.02 -14.39 9.63
N SER A 12 16.34 -14.38 9.76
CA SER A 12 17.03 -14.09 11.03
C SER A 12 17.67 -12.72 10.95
N ILE A 13 17.44 -11.89 11.97
CA ILE A 13 17.94 -10.51 12.03
C ILE A 13 18.88 -10.35 13.24
N ASP A 14 20.05 -9.75 13.00
CA ASP A 14 21.02 -9.31 13.99
C ASP A 14 21.09 -7.77 13.93
N THR A 15 20.45 -7.11 14.90
CA THR A 15 20.30 -5.66 14.91
C THR A 15 21.57 -4.90 15.28
N ILE A 16 22.46 -5.52 16.05
CA ILE A 16 23.77 -4.95 16.42
C ILE A 16 24.64 -4.80 15.17
N ASN A 17 24.63 -5.81 14.30
CA ASN A 17 25.47 -5.83 13.10
C ASN A 17 24.75 -5.29 11.85
N SER A 18 23.54 -4.77 11.99
CA SER A 18 22.65 -4.39 10.87
C SER A 18 22.53 -5.50 9.82
N PHE A 19 22.48 -6.75 10.27
CA PHE A 19 22.69 -7.93 9.43
C PHE A 19 21.45 -8.80 9.38
N LEU A 20 21.20 -9.42 8.22
CA LEU A 20 20.19 -10.45 8.07
C LEU A 20 20.77 -11.72 7.44
N LYS A 21 20.15 -12.85 7.76
CA LYS A 21 20.29 -14.13 7.08
C LYS A 21 18.91 -14.61 6.68
N SER A 22 18.76 -15.02 5.42
CA SER A 22 17.46 -15.40 4.88
C SER A 22 17.53 -16.69 4.07
N GLU A 23 16.55 -17.54 4.29
CA GLU A 23 16.22 -18.67 3.42
C GLU A 23 14.85 -18.44 2.82
N VAL A 24 14.77 -18.38 1.48
CA VAL A 24 13.54 -18.09 0.75
C VAL A 24 13.21 -19.26 -0.15
N ASN A 25 12.01 -19.84 0.00
CA ASN A 25 11.41 -20.75 -0.96
C ASN A 25 10.38 -19.98 -1.78
N PHE A 26 10.76 -19.64 -3.01
CA PHE A 26 9.95 -18.91 -3.96
C PHE A 26 9.23 -19.88 -4.90
N THR A 27 7.92 -19.69 -5.08
CA THR A 27 7.14 -20.37 -6.13
C THR A 27 6.78 -19.34 -7.18
N TYR A 28 7.28 -19.57 -8.39
CA TYR A 28 6.96 -18.76 -9.56
C TYR A 28 5.93 -19.47 -10.42
N TYR A 29 4.89 -18.75 -10.84
CA TYR A 29 3.94 -19.21 -11.85
C TYR A 29 4.20 -18.46 -13.16
N CYS A 30 4.50 -19.22 -14.22
CA CYS A 30 4.81 -18.65 -15.52
C CYS A 30 3.55 -18.06 -16.15
N LYS A 31 3.62 -16.77 -16.48
CA LYS A 31 2.54 -16.02 -17.15
C LYS A 31 2.81 -15.80 -18.64
N GLU A 32 4.05 -15.98 -19.05
CA GLU A 32 4.53 -15.80 -20.41
C GLU A 32 4.33 -17.08 -21.21
N GLU A 33 4.20 -16.98 -22.53
CA GLU A 33 4.08 -18.17 -23.40
C GLU A 33 5.27 -19.12 -23.24
N LYS A 34 6.49 -18.58 -23.17
CA LYS A 34 7.71 -19.35 -22.94
C LYS A 34 8.85 -18.46 -22.41
N ILE A 35 9.56 -18.93 -21.39
CA ILE A 35 10.77 -18.27 -20.86
C ILE A 35 11.89 -19.28 -20.62
N ASN A 36 13.12 -18.84 -20.87
CA ASN A 36 14.33 -19.62 -20.60
C ASN A 36 15.09 -19.13 -19.34
N SER A 37 14.72 -17.97 -18.82
CA SER A 37 15.39 -17.34 -17.69
C SER A 37 14.43 -16.50 -16.86
N LEU A 38 14.85 -16.20 -15.62
CA LEU A 38 14.24 -15.21 -14.75
C LEU A 38 15.30 -14.29 -14.18
N ASN A 39 14.95 -13.02 -14.06
CA ASN A 39 15.79 -12.00 -13.45
C ASN A 39 15.19 -11.54 -12.13
N PHE A 40 16.07 -11.31 -11.16
CA PHE A 40 15.72 -10.78 -9.84
C PHE A 40 16.67 -9.65 -9.46
N PHE A 41 16.22 -8.84 -8.50
CA PHE A 41 17.02 -7.81 -7.86
C PHE A 41 17.12 -8.09 -6.36
N ILE A 42 18.30 -7.81 -5.79
CA ILE A 42 18.55 -7.90 -4.36
C ILE A 42 19.45 -6.74 -3.92
N PHE A 43 19.26 -6.24 -2.70
CA PHE A 43 20.07 -5.12 -2.19
C PHE A 43 21.57 -5.43 -2.25
N LYS A 44 22.38 -4.43 -2.64
CA LYS A 44 23.81 -4.60 -2.97
C LYS A 44 24.64 -5.33 -1.91
N ASP A 45 24.34 -5.11 -0.64
CA ASP A 45 25.14 -5.63 0.47
C ASP A 45 24.67 -7.02 0.94
N LEU A 46 23.68 -7.61 0.26
CA LEU A 46 23.24 -8.98 0.47
C LEU A 46 24.00 -9.93 -0.47
N ASN A 47 24.69 -10.91 0.13
CA ASN A 47 25.50 -11.89 -0.58
C ASN A 47 24.72 -13.19 -0.76
N ILE A 48 24.49 -13.57 -2.01
CA ILE A 48 23.87 -14.85 -2.38
C ILE A 48 24.86 -15.98 -2.12
N LYS A 49 24.49 -16.90 -1.22
CA LYS A 49 25.27 -18.11 -0.92
C LYS A 49 24.93 -19.26 -1.86
N SER A 50 23.65 -19.41 -2.20
CA SER A 50 23.20 -20.44 -3.13
C SER A 50 21.83 -20.14 -3.69
N ILE A 51 21.60 -20.54 -4.93
CA ILE A 51 20.28 -20.63 -5.56
C ILE A 51 20.08 -22.07 -6.04
N LYS A 52 18.98 -22.71 -5.65
CA LYS A 52 18.71 -24.12 -5.96
C LYS A 52 17.30 -24.31 -6.51
N SER A 53 17.17 -25.18 -7.52
CA SER A 53 15.91 -25.65 -8.06
C SER A 53 16.16 -26.93 -8.87
N ASN A 54 15.14 -27.77 -9.04
CA ASN A 54 15.23 -28.93 -9.92
C ASN A 54 15.27 -28.57 -11.41
N ASN A 55 14.98 -27.31 -11.77
CA ASN A 55 14.95 -26.85 -13.16
C ASN A 55 15.94 -25.71 -13.45
N ILE A 56 16.99 -25.52 -12.63
CA ILE A 56 18.03 -24.50 -12.88
C ILE A 56 19.25 -25.15 -13.52
N ALA A 57 19.68 -24.61 -14.67
CA ALA A 57 20.92 -24.99 -15.33
C ALA A 57 22.11 -24.18 -14.80
N ASP A 58 21.94 -22.87 -14.66
CA ASP A 58 22.97 -21.94 -14.18
C ASP A 58 22.31 -20.72 -13.55
N TYR A 59 23.07 -19.99 -12.72
CA TYR A 59 22.68 -18.65 -12.27
C TYR A 59 23.89 -17.73 -12.15
N ARG A 60 23.67 -16.44 -12.35
CA ARG A 60 24.70 -15.41 -12.23
C ARG A 60 24.21 -14.28 -11.34
N VAL A 61 25.05 -13.84 -10.41
CA VAL A 61 24.82 -12.63 -9.61
C VAL A 61 25.75 -11.57 -10.16
N LYS A 62 25.20 -10.51 -10.76
CA LYS A 62 26.01 -9.43 -11.32
C LYS A 62 26.63 -8.60 -10.20
N GLU A 63 27.90 -8.24 -10.39
CA GLU A 63 28.61 -7.34 -9.46
C GLU A 63 28.16 -5.88 -9.62
N LYS A 64 27.72 -5.50 -10.84
CA LYS A 64 27.26 -4.16 -11.13
C LYS A 64 26.06 -3.81 -10.25
N ILE A 65 26.24 -2.75 -9.46
CA ILE A 65 25.18 -2.13 -8.68
C ILE A 65 24.46 -1.13 -9.60
N ALA A 66 23.14 -1.21 -9.65
CA ALA A 66 22.33 -0.31 -10.45
C ALA A 66 21.09 0.19 -9.68
N ASN A 67 20.58 1.33 -10.14
CA ASN A 67 19.30 1.89 -9.74
C ASN A 67 18.27 1.46 -10.78
N TRP A 68 17.62 0.33 -10.54
CA TRP A 68 16.75 -0.35 -11.51
C TRP A 68 15.44 0.38 -11.76
N SER A 69 14.97 1.13 -10.76
CA SER A 69 13.85 2.05 -10.91
C SER A 69 14.05 3.26 -10.01
N PRO A 70 13.22 4.31 -10.13
CA PRO A 70 13.24 5.44 -9.20
C PRO A 70 13.10 5.01 -7.72
N PHE A 71 12.50 3.84 -7.48
CA PHE A 71 12.20 3.32 -6.14
C PHE A 71 13.18 2.23 -5.68
N ILE A 72 13.73 1.43 -6.60
CA ILE A 72 14.63 0.31 -6.29
C ILE A 72 16.05 0.76 -6.63
N LYS A 73 16.75 1.26 -5.62
CA LYS A 73 18.11 1.76 -5.74
C LYS A 73 19.11 0.73 -5.24
N GLU A 74 20.37 0.88 -5.64
CA GLU A 74 21.50 0.16 -5.06
C GLU A 74 21.33 -1.37 -4.99
N SER A 75 20.91 -1.98 -6.10
CA SER A 75 20.63 -3.42 -6.13
C SER A 75 21.47 -4.16 -7.18
N LYS A 76 21.83 -5.41 -6.86
CA LYS A 76 22.47 -6.37 -7.76
C LYS A 76 21.40 -7.17 -8.50
N GLU A 77 21.68 -7.50 -9.75
CA GLU A 77 20.84 -8.37 -10.57
C GLU A 77 21.26 -9.83 -10.40
N ILE A 78 20.28 -10.71 -10.38
CA ILE A 78 20.44 -12.16 -10.36
C ILE A 78 19.75 -12.71 -11.59
N ASN A 79 20.51 -13.33 -12.50
CA ASN A 79 19.97 -14.07 -13.63
C ASN A 79 19.91 -15.55 -13.28
N ILE A 80 18.77 -16.18 -13.49
CA ILE A 80 18.58 -17.62 -13.35
C ILE A 80 18.22 -18.18 -14.72
N TYR A 81 18.96 -19.18 -15.18
CA TYR A 81 18.73 -19.85 -16.46
C TYR A 81 18.18 -21.26 -16.21
N PHE A 82 17.09 -21.62 -16.91
CA PHE A 82 16.43 -22.90 -16.71
C PHE A 82 17.00 -24.00 -17.61
N SER A 83 17.08 -25.22 -17.10
CA SER A 83 17.46 -26.39 -17.88
C SER A 83 16.41 -26.76 -18.92
N LYS A 84 15.13 -26.57 -18.56
CA LYS A 84 13.99 -26.67 -19.48
C LYS A 84 13.22 -25.35 -19.46
N PRO A 85 12.87 -24.79 -20.63
CA PRO A 85 12.05 -23.59 -20.69
C PRO A 85 10.75 -23.79 -19.92
N LEU A 86 10.32 -22.76 -19.19
CA LEU A 86 8.99 -22.74 -18.58
C LEU A 86 7.98 -22.20 -19.57
N VAL A 87 6.80 -22.80 -19.63
CA VAL A 87 5.68 -22.31 -20.43
C VAL A 87 4.53 -21.85 -19.57
N LYS A 88 3.61 -21.08 -20.17
CA LYS A 88 2.46 -20.49 -19.48
C LYS A 88 1.68 -21.50 -18.63
N GLY A 89 1.42 -21.13 -17.38
CA GLY A 89 0.68 -21.96 -16.44
C GLY A 89 1.52 -22.99 -15.67
N GLU A 90 2.75 -23.25 -16.09
CA GLU A 90 3.71 -24.04 -15.31
C GLU A 90 4.19 -23.28 -14.06
N LYS A 91 4.75 -24.03 -13.12
CA LYS A 91 5.35 -23.48 -11.91
C LYS A 91 6.75 -24.03 -11.70
N VAL A 92 7.61 -23.21 -11.09
CA VAL A 92 8.94 -23.62 -10.62
C VAL A 92 9.14 -23.21 -9.18
N TYR A 93 9.88 -24.04 -8.45
CA TYR A 93 10.27 -23.80 -7.07
C TYR A 93 11.75 -23.42 -7.02
N ILE A 94 12.06 -22.26 -6.47
CA ILE A 94 13.43 -21.73 -6.39
C ILE A 94 13.75 -21.42 -4.93
N LYS A 95 14.83 -22.02 -4.43
CA LYS A 95 15.33 -21.80 -3.08
C LYS A 95 16.54 -20.85 -3.12
N PHE A 96 16.44 -19.72 -2.44
CA PHE A 96 17.53 -18.77 -2.25
C PHE A 96 18.07 -18.85 -0.83
N ASN A 97 19.39 -18.77 -0.67
CA ASN A 97 20.06 -18.58 0.60
C ASN A 97 21.02 -17.41 0.48
N TYR A 98 20.88 -16.42 1.35
CA TYR A 98 21.69 -15.22 1.32
C TYR A 98 21.79 -14.58 2.69
N SER A 99 22.77 -13.70 2.84
CA SER A 99 22.96 -12.93 4.07
C SER A 99 23.79 -11.70 3.80
N GLY A 100 23.65 -10.68 4.62
CA GLY A 100 24.41 -9.45 4.46
C GLY A 100 23.87 -8.32 5.31
N GLN A 101 24.41 -7.13 5.11
CA GLN A 101 24.01 -5.94 5.87
C GLN A 101 22.95 -5.12 5.13
N ILE A 102 22.09 -4.45 5.88
CA ILE A 102 21.21 -3.39 5.37
C ILE A 102 21.42 -2.16 6.26
N LYS A 103 22.35 -1.30 5.82
CA LYS A 103 22.75 -0.04 6.47
C LYS A 103 22.36 1.14 5.59
N ASN A 104 21.06 1.41 5.45
CA ASN A 104 20.60 2.62 4.78
C ASN A 104 20.10 3.63 5.83
N LEU A 105 20.41 4.93 5.64
CA LEU A 105 20.00 6.03 6.52
C LEU A 105 18.58 6.54 6.22
N GLY A 106 17.92 6.03 5.17
CA GLY A 106 16.56 6.37 4.77
C GLY A 106 15.57 5.21 4.99
N ILE A 107 14.74 4.94 3.99
CA ILE A 107 13.82 3.81 4.00
C ILE A 107 14.62 2.50 3.88
N ASN A 108 14.20 1.50 4.64
CA ASN A 108 14.84 0.18 4.78
C ASN A 108 16.16 0.16 5.54
N ARG A 109 16.10 -0.24 6.80
CA ARG A 109 17.26 -0.27 7.69
C ARG A 109 17.12 -1.36 8.73
N ILE A 110 18.26 -1.79 9.24
CA ILE A 110 18.33 -2.64 10.43
C ILE A 110 19.18 -1.92 11.47
N THR A 111 18.54 -1.47 12.55
CA THR A 111 19.20 -0.84 13.70
C THR A 111 18.69 -1.45 14.99
N GLU A 112 19.38 -1.21 16.10
CA GLU A 112 18.89 -1.63 17.42
C GLU A 112 17.56 -0.95 17.80
N LYS A 113 17.37 0.31 17.40
CA LYS A 113 16.20 1.11 17.76
C LYS A 113 14.95 0.68 16.98
N TRP A 114 15.09 0.46 15.67
CA TRP A 114 14.04 -0.12 14.83
C TRP A 114 14.57 -0.75 13.55
N ILE A 115 13.73 -1.61 13.00
CA ILE A 115 13.87 -2.24 11.70
C ILE A 115 12.73 -1.73 10.82
N GLU A 116 13.05 -1.44 9.57
CA GLU A 116 12.10 -1.16 8.51
C GLU A 116 12.60 -1.94 7.30
N LEU A 117 11.78 -2.81 6.71
CA LEU A 117 12.17 -3.58 5.53
C LEU A 117 10.98 -3.63 4.56
N GLY A 118 11.25 -3.30 3.30
CA GLY A 118 10.29 -3.18 2.21
C GLY A 118 10.99 -3.17 0.84
N ILE A 119 10.25 -2.85 -0.22
CA ILE A 119 10.73 -3.03 -1.61
C ILE A 119 11.91 -2.13 -2.01
N TYR A 120 12.06 -0.94 -1.43
CA TYR A 120 13.00 0.10 -1.89
C TYR A 120 14.49 -0.31 -1.78
N SER A 121 14.78 -1.27 -0.91
CA SER A 121 16.07 -1.93 -0.70
C SER A 121 15.72 -3.41 -0.56
N PRO A 122 15.58 -4.13 -1.68
CA PRO A 122 14.91 -5.42 -1.72
C PRO A 122 15.64 -6.42 -0.82
N TRP A 123 15.06 -6.64 0.35
CA TRP A 123 15.54 -7.57 1.37
C TRP A 123 15.25 -9.04 1.02
N PHE A 124 14.44 -9.24 -0.02
CA PHE A 124 14.12 -10.51 -0.66
C PHE A 124 14.45 -10.46 -2.16
N PRO A 125 14.66 -11.61 -2.83
CA PRO A 125 14.84 -11.65 -4.29
C PRO A 125 13.58 -11.15 -4.99
N LEU A 126 13.60 -9.90 -5.43
CA LEU A 126 12.51 -9.22 -6.09
C LEU A 126 12.52 -9.55 -7.58
N ILE A 127 11.46 -10.17 -8.10
CA ILE A 127 11.38 -10.49 -9.52
C ILE A 127 11.33 -9.22 -10.38
N GLU A 128 12.02 -9.21 -11.52
CA GLU A 128 12.17 -8.04 -12.39
C GLU A 128 10.84 -7.38 -12.78
N LYS A 129 9.83 -8.19 -13.09
CA LYS A 129 8.48 -7.70 -13.47
C LYS A 129 7.60 -7.26 -12.29
N ILE A 130 8.10 -7.27 -11.05
CA ILE A 130 7.40 -6.84 -9.83
C ILE A 130 6.00 -7.49 -9.71
N HIS A 131 5.89 -8.76 -10.10
CA HIS A 131 4.62 -9.48 -10.04
C HIS A 131 4.12 -9.60 -8.60
N LYS A 132 2.83 -9.29 -8.37
CA LYS A 132 2.17 -9.49 -7.08
C LYS A 132 2.36 -10.93 -6.56
N ALA A 133 2.66 -11.05 -5.28
CA ALA A 133 2.91 -12.32 -4.60
C ALA A 133 2.30 -12.37 -3.19
N CYS A 134 2.01 -13.58 -2.73
CA CYS A 134 1.69 -13.85 -1.32
C CYS A 134 2.99 -14.07 -0.53
N PHE A 135 2.99 -13.76 0.77
CA PHE A 135 4.18 -13.90 1.62
C PHE A 135 3.85 -14.58 2.94
N LYS A 136 4.69 -15.55 3.31
CA LYS A 136 4.73 -16.16 4.64
C LYS A 136 6.15 -16.01 5.17
N VAL A 137 6.34 -15.13 6.16
CA VAL A 137 7.68 -14.76 6.68
C VAL A 137 7.76 -15.13 8.15
N ASN A 138 8.61 -16.10 8.47
CA ASN A 138 9.02 -16.40 9.85
C ASN A 138 10.23 -15.53 10.18
N ILE A 139 10.13 -14.72 11.23
CA ILE A 139 11.15 -13.76 11.64
C ILE A 139 11.67 -14.16 13.01
N SER A 140 12.99 -14.29 13.13
CA SER A 140 13.69 -14.50 14.40
C SER A 140 14.72 -13.41 14.64
N PHE A 141 14.91 -13.02 15.90
CA PHE A 141 15.91 -12.04 16.30
C PHE A 141 17.04 -12.75 17.04
N LYS A 142 18.30 -12.42 16.70
CA LYS A 142 19.48 -13.03 17.35
C LYS A 142 19.61 -12.60 18.81
N LYS A 143 19.19 -11.38 19.11
CA LYS A 143 19.25 -10.76 20.44
C LYS A 143 18.02 -9.88 20.63
N ASP A 144 17.49 -9.90 21.85
CA ASP A 144 16.33 -9.13 22.32
C ASP A 144 15.01 -9.45 21.62
N ASP A 145 13.92 -9.14 22.32
CA ASP A 145 12.57 -9.26 21.77
C ASP A 145 12.15 -7.97 21.09
N TYR A 146 11.78 -8.09 19.82
CA TYR A 146 11.19 -7.02 19.04
C TYR A 146 9.72 -7.32 18.79
N PHE A 147 8.87 -6.30 18.85
CA PHE A 147 7.49 -6.40 18.41
C PHE A 147 7.43 -6.11 16.90
N VAL A 148 6.79 -6.99 16.13
CA VAL A 148 6.72 -6.87 14.66
C VAL A 148 5.35 -6.34 14.25
N VAL A 149 5.38 -5.34 13.38
CA VAL A 149 4.21 -4.75 12.73
C VAL A 149 4.38 -4.92 11.23
N GLY A 150 3.53 -5.73 10.60
CA GLY A 150 3.61 -6.04 9.18
C GLY A 150 2.28 -5.83 8.47
N SER A 151 2.33 -5.94 7.14
CA SER A 151 1.12 -5.96 6.32
C SER A 151 0.29 -7.23 6.62
N ASN A 152 -1.00 -7.08 6.87
CA ASN A 152 -1.94 -8.17 7.22
C ASN A 152 -1.66 -8.91 8.55
N ILE A 153 -1.89 -10.24 8.56
CA ILE A 153 -1.89 -11.09 9.74
C ILE A 153 -0.47 -11.26 10.24
N THR A 154 -0.11 -10.48 11.26
CA THR A 154 1.16 -10.56 11.98
C THR A 154 0.90 -11.08 13.39
N LYS A 155 1.62 -12.11 13.82
CA LYS A 155 1.44 -12.70 15.15
C LYS A 155 2.76 -13.20 15.76
N PRO A 156 2.90 -13.17 17.09
CA PRO A 156 4.03 -13.79 17.76
C PRO A 156 3.99 -15.31 17.60
N THR A 157 5.16 -15.92 17.75
CA THR A 157 5.44 -17.37 17.75
C THR A 157 6.41 -17.67 18.89
N GLU A 158 6.65 -18.95 19.20
CA GLU A 158 7.58 -19.34 20.26
C GLU A 158 8.99 -18.75 20.09
N ASN A 159 9.46 -18.61 18.83
CA ASN A 159 10.84 -18.20 18.51
C ASN A 159 10.92 -16.90 17.69
N GLY A 160 9.90 -16.03 17.79
CA GLY A 160 9.85 -14.76 17.06
C GLY A 160 8.47 -14.45 16.51
N TRP A 161 8.36 -14.12 15.23
CA TRP A 161 7.11 -13.64 14.62
C TRP A 161 6.80 -14.30 13.29
N LEU A 162 5.51 -14.39 12.96
CA LEU A 162 5.01 -14.81 11.66
C LEU A 162 4.19 -13.70 11.02
N ILE A 163 4.58 -13.30 9.81
CA ILE A 163 3.74 -12.51 8.89
C ILE A 163 3.13 -13.48 7.88
N ASN A 164 1.80 -13.44 7.73
CA ASN A 164 1.05 -14.24 6.77
C ASN A 164 0.19 -13.34 5.88
N GLN A 165 0.80 -12.80 4.82
CA GLN A 165 0.17 -11.98 3.81
C GLN A 165 -0.42 -12.87 2.71
N LYS A 166 -1.72 -13.15 2.82
CA LYS A 166 -2.48 -13.92 1.83
C LYS A 166 -2.92 -13.09 0.64
N ILE A 167 -3.13 -11.78 0.83
CA ILE A 167 -3.48 -10.86 -0.24
C ILE A 167 -2.22 -10.62 -1.11
N PRO A 168 -2.24 -10.95 -2.41
CA PRO A 168 -1.09 -10.74 -3.27
C PRO A 168 -0.75 -9.25 -3.39
N PHE A 169 0.50 -8.91 -3.12
CA PHE A 169 1.00 -7.54 -3.22
C PHE A 169 2.43 -7.54 -3.80
N ILE A 170 2.91 -6.37 -4.20
CA ILE A 170 4.24 -6.25 -4.84
C ILE A 170 5.40 -6.49 -3.87
N ASP A 171 5.17 -6.36 -2.56
CA ASP A 171 6.15 -6.58 -1.51
C ASP A 171 5.52 -7.12 -0.21
N CYS A 172 6.38 -7.42 0.76
CA CYS A 172 6.01 -7.70 2.15
C CYS A 172 6.78 -6.73 3.03
N SER A 173 6.22 -5.54 3.24
CA SER A 173 6.82 -4.55 4.13
C SER A 173 6.45 -4.80 5.58
N PHE A 174 7.43 -4.65 6.46
CA PHE A 174 7.23 -4.74 7.90
C PHE A 174 8.24 -3.90 8.67
N LEU A 175 7.88 -3.64 9.92
CA LEU A 175 8.68 -2.91 10.88
C LEU A 175 8.81 -3.72 12.15
N ALA A 176 9.90 -3.52 12.87
CA ALA A 176 10.06 -4.13 14.18
C ALA A 176 10.78 -3.18 15.14
N SER A 177 10.30 -3.11 16.38
CA SER A 177 10.91 -2.27 17.41
C SER A 177 10.65 -2.82 18.80
N LYS A 178 11.60 -2.64 19.72
CA LYS A 178 11.42 -2.91 21.15
C LYS A 178 10.40 -1.96 21.80
N TYR A 179 10.25 -0.76 21.23
CA TYR A 179 9.43 0.30 21.79
C TYR A 179 7.94 0.09 21.54
N PHE A 180 7.56 -0.55 20.42
CA PHE A 180 6.16 -0.73 20.01
C PHE A 180 5.28 -1.43 21.06
N ASN A 181 5.85 -2.29 21.91
CA ASN A 181 5.08 -2.96 22.94
C ASN A 181 4.44 -1.96 23.93
N ASN A 182 5.19 -0.91 24.29
CA ASN A 182 4.76 0.11 25.26
C ASN A 182 4.32 1.41 24.58
N ASN A 183 4.76 1.65 23.34
CA ASN A 183 4.50 2.87 22.58
C ASN A 183 3.45 2.63 21.49
N GLN A 184 2.23 2.36 21.96
CA GLN A 184 1.09 2.14 21.09
C GLN A 184 -0.19 2.71 21.69
N PHE A 185 -1.06 3.20 20.81
CA PHE A 185 -2.46 3.44 21.10
C PHE A 185 -3.29 2.45 20.31
N LYS A 186 -4.39 1.99 20.91
CA LYS A 186 -5.31 1.05 20.28
C LYS A 186 -6.69 1.66 20.31
N ASN A 187 -7.41 1.51 19.22
CA ASN A 187 -8.84 1.70 19.20
C ASN A 187 -9.49 0.62 18.35
N LYS A 188 -10.81 0.58 18.40
CA LYS A 188 -11.61 -0.33 17.60
C LYS A 188 -12.86 0.39 17.14
N VAL A 189 -13.22 0.18 15.89
CA VAL A 189 -14.51 0.56 15.32
C VAL A 189 -15.09 -0.65 14.64
N LYS A 190 -16.22 -1.18 15.16
CA LYS A 190 -16.84 -2.42 14.66
C LYS A 190 -15.83 -3.56 14.55
N GLU A 191 -15.61 -4.10 13.36
CA GLU A 191 -14.70 -5.21 13.07
C GLU A 191 -13.27 -4.76 12.70
N VAL A 192 -12.97 -3.45 12.83
CA VAL A 192 -11.66 -2.87 12.49
C VAL A 192 -10.90 -2.54 13.76
N ASP A 193 -9.82 -3.28 14.00
CA ASP A 193 -8.88 -3.02 15.08
C ASP A 193 -7.77 -2.10 14.55
N VAL A 194 -7.62 -0.89 15.11
CA VAL A 194 -6.56 0.06 14.72
C VAL A 194 -5.51 0.15 15.82
N GLN A 195 -4.25 0.11 15.41
CA GLN A 195 -3.12 0.30 16.31
C GLN A 195 -2.19 1.38 15.75
N VAL A 196 -1.91 2.39 16.56
CA VAL A 196 -0.98 3.47 16.22
C VAL A 196 0.29 3.30 17.03
N PHE A 197 1.40 3.05 16.36
CA PHE A 197 2.70 2.81 16.95
C PHE A 197 3.62 4.00 16.75
N TYR A 198 4.49 4.22 17.72
CA TYR A 198 5.57 5.21 17.64
C TYR A 198 6.83 4.67 18.32
N ILE A 199 7.97 5.26 17.99
CA ILE A 199 9.26 4.87 18.60
C ILE A 199 9.67 5.93 19.62
N ASP A 200 9.75 7.19 19.19
CA ASP A 200 10.23 8.29 20.03
C ASP A 200 9.11 8.92 20.84
N ASN A 201 9.38 9.19 22.12
CA ASN A 201 8.39 9.79 23.01
C ASN A 201 7.91 11.18 22.55
N SER A 202 8.71 11.89 21.75
CA SER A 202 8.30 13.14 21.09
C SER A 202 7.12 12.93 20.13
N HIS A 203 6.92 11.71 19.59
CA HIS A 203 5.79 11.37 18.73
C HIS A 203 4.54 10.92 19.49
N LYS A 204 4.59 10.79 20.82
CA LYS A 204 3.46 10.29 21.61
C LYS A 204 2.18 11.11 21.44
N ILE A 205 2.31 12.44 21.41
CA ILE A 205 1.17 13.35 21.28
C ILE A 205 0.52 13.15 19.91
N ILE A 206 1.30 13.21 18.83
CA ILE A 206 0.76 13.03 17.47
C ILE A 206 0.24 11.61 17.24
N ALA A 207 0.85 10.57 17.84
CA ALA A 207 0.34 9.21 17.78
C ALA A 207 -1.04 9.09 18.45
N LYS A 208 -1.24 9.77 19.58
CA LYS A 208 -2.54 9.85 20.24
C LYS A 208 -3.56 10.58 19.37
N GLU A 209 -3.18 11.74 18.81
CA GLU A 209 -4.05 12.48 17.90
C GLU A 209 -4.47 11.63 16.70
N LEU A 210 -3.53 10.94 16.04
CA LEU A 210 -3.80 10.01 14.93
C LEU A 210 -4.75 8.87 15.34
N ASN A 211 -4.58 8.33 16.54
CA ASN A 211 -5.48 7.32 17.07
C ASN A 211 -6.91 7.89 17.21
N ASP A 212 -7.06 9.08 17.78
CA ASP A 212 -8.39 9.68 18.01
C ASP A 212 -9.07 10.06 16.68
N ILE A 213 -8.33 10.61 15.71
CA ILE A 213 -8.88 10.91 14.39
C ILE A 213 -9.19 9.63 13.60
N SER A 214 -8.38 8.57 13.71
CA SER A 214 -8.64 7.29 13.02
C SER A 214 -9.98 6.69 13.45
N HIS A 215 -10.32 6.81 14.75
CA HIS A 215 -11.61 6.39 15.28
C HIS A 215 -12.76 7.20 14.66
N SER A 216 -12.60 8.53 14.60
CA SER A 216 -13.61 9.43 14.02
C SER A 216 -13.83 9.18 12.53
N ILE A 217 -12.75 9.01 11.76
CA ILE A 217 -12.76 8.70 10.33
C ILE A 217 -13.48 7.37 10.10
N LEU A 218 -13.10 6.30 10.80
CA LEU A 218 -13.72 4.99 10.64
C LEU A 218 -15.20 4.99 10.99
N ASN A 219 -15.60 5.65 12.07
CA ASN A 219 -17.01 5.77 12.42
C ASN A 219 -17.80 6.47 11.30
N SER A 220 -17.25 7.56 10.73
CA SER A 220 -17.90 8.23 9.60
C SER A 220 -18.01 7.30 8.39
N PHE A 221 -16.94 6.63 7.99
CA PHE A 221 -16.92 5.75 6.82
C PHE A 221 -17.82 4.54 6.99
N VAL A 222 -17.76 3.84 8.12
CA VAL A 222 -18.66 2.70 8.41
C VAL A 222 -20.13 3.15 8.36
N SER A 223 -20.46 4.30 8.95
CA SER A 223 -21.84 4.79 8.96
C SER A 223 -22.39 5.14 7.58
N LYS A 224 -21.53 5.53 6.64
CA LYS A 224 -21.91 5.98 5.30
C LYS A 224 -21.77 4.90 4.23
N PHE A 225 -20.71 4.10 4.30
CA PHE A 225 -20.31 3.16 3.25
C PHE A 225 -20.59 1.70 3.63
N GLY A 226 -20.99 1.43 4.87
CA GLY A 226 -21.29 0.10 5.39
C GLY A 226 -20.12 -0.59 6.07
N ASP A 227 -20.40 -1.72 6.73
CA ASP A 227 -19.42 -2.49 7.48
C ASP A 227 -18.38 -3.15 6.56
N ILE A 228 -17.17 -3.36 7.09
CA ILE A 228 -16.12 -4.12 6.41
C ILE A 228 -15.81 -5.42 7.16
N LYS A 229 -15.20 -6.36 6.45
CA LYS A 229 -14.74 -7.63 7.04
C LYS A 229 -13.70 -7.35 8.11
N LYS A 230 -13.63 -8.23 9.11
CA LYS A 230 -12.66 -8.11 10.21
C LYS A 230 -11.23 -7.99 9.71
N GLN A 231 -10.55 -6.94 10.17
CA GLN A 231 -9.17 -6.65 9.78
C GLN A 231 -8.44 -5.83 10.83
N ASN A 232 -7.11 -6.01 10.85
CA ASN A 232 -6.21 -5.20 11.67
C ASN A 232 -5.57 -4.14 10.77
N PHE A 233 -5.48 -2.92 11.29
CA PHE A 233 -4.89 -1.79 10.59
C PHE A 233 -3.84 -1.12 11.48
N SER A 234 -2.59 -1.08 11.01
CA SER A 234 -1.50 -0.48 11.77
C SER A 234 -1.04 0.83 11.14
N ILE A 235 -0.84 1.83 11.98
CA ILE A 235 -0.26 3.12 11.60
C ILE A 235 1.04 3.26 12.38
N VAL A 236 2.16 3.48 11.71
CA VAL A 236 3.46 3.58 12.37
C VAL A 236 4.09 4.93 12.05
N ILE A 237 4.39 5.71 13.09
CA ILE A 237 5.15 6.96 12.98
C ILE A 237 6.62 6.66 13.23
N LEU A 238 7.45 6.95 12.23
CA LEU A 238 8.90 6.74 12.32
C LEU A 238 9.67 8.05 12.51
N PRO A 239 10.74 8.05 13.32
CA PRO A 239 11.69 9.15 13.43
C PRO A 239 12.66 9.17 12.24
N ARG A 240 12.11 9.21 11.03
CA ARG A 240 12.88 9.36 9.80
C ARG A 240 13.18 10.82 9.54
N GLU A 241 14.43 11.09 9.19
CA GLU A 241 14.90 12.39 8.70
C GLU A 241 14.65 12.57 7.20
N ASP A 242 14.59 11.46 6.46
CA ASP A 242 14.37 11.43 5.01
C ASP A 242 13.46 10.25 4.63
N GLY A 243 12.78 10.35 3.50
CA GLY A 243 11.81 9.39 2.99
C GLY A 243 10.36 9.70 3.39
N GLY A 244 9.46 9.67 2.40
CA GLY A 244 8.02 9.91 2.59
C GLY A 244 7.25 8.74 3.20
N GLY A 245 5.97 8.96 3.51
CA GLY A 245 5.07 7.90 3.96
C GLY A 245 4.78 6.87 2.86
N TYR A 246 4.28 5.71 3.23
CA TYR A 246 3.77 4.72 2.28
C TYR A 246 2.65 3.88 2.91
N ASN A 247 1.74 3.41 2.06
CA ASN A 247 0.67 2.50 2.42
C ASN A 247 0.91 1.10 1.83
N ARG A 248 0.54 0.08 2.59
CA ARG A 248 0.51 -1.34 2.24
C ARG A 248 -0.74 -1.97 2.85
N PRO A 249 -1.20 -3.13 2.36
CA PRO A 249 -2.39 -3.79 2.92
C PRO A 249 -2.31 -3.95 4.46
N GLY A 250 -3.11 -3.16 5.18
CA GLY A 250 -3.17 -3.16 6.65
C GLY A 250 -2.06 -2.38 7.36
N LEU A 251 -1.23 -1.60 6.65
CA LEU A 251 -0.09 -0.88 7.21
C LEU A 251 0.13 0.48 6.53
N ILE A 252 -0.03 1.56 7.30
CA ILE A 252 0.43 2.91 6.92
C ILE A 252 1.71 3.22 7.69
N VAL A 253 2.74 3.66 6.99
CA VAL A 253 3.97 4.19 7.59
C VAL A 253 4.05 5.67 7.31
N LEU A 254 4.16 6.47 8.36
CA LEU A 254 4.26 7.91 8.31
C LEU A 254 5.69 8.33 8.69
N PRO A 255 6.28 9.31 7.99
CA PRO A 255 7.56 9.88 8.38
C PRO A 255 7.40 10.70 9.65
N ASN A 256 8.46 11.41 10.05
CA ASN A 256 8.39 12.32 11.18
C ASN A 256 7.45 13.50 10.85
N LEU A 257 6.20 13.42 11.28
CA LEU A 257 5.15 14.41 11.03
C LEU A 257 5.34 15.74 11.79
N SER A 258 6.32 15.81 12.70
CA SER A 258 6.71 17.09 13.32
C SER A 258 7.47 18.01 12.36
N LYS A 259 7.88 17.49 11.20
CA LYS A 259 8.52 18.26 10.13
C LYS A 259 7.54 18.42 8.96
N GLU A 260 7.42 19.64 8.44
CA GLU A 260 6.66 19.89 7.23
C GLU A 260 7.38 19.29 6.03
N ASN A 261 6.98 18.08 5.63
CA ASN A 261 7.43 17.49 4.38
C ASN A 261 6.39 17.80 3.29
N SER A 262 6.80 18.47 2.22
CA SER A 262 5.97 18.77 1.05
C SER A 262 5.72 17.48 0.25
N THR A 263 4.54 16.89 0.41
CA THR A 263 4.03 15.85 -0.48
C THR A 263 3.00 16.46 -1.43
N ASN A 264 3.05 16.09 -2.71
CA ASN A 264 2.40 16.81 -3.81
C ASN A 264 0.86 16.92 -3.72
N HIS A 265 0.15 15.97 -3.08
CA HIS A 265 -1.33 15.92 -3.04
C HIS A 265 -1.95 16.63 -1.83
N PHE A 266 -1.11 17.11 -0.92
CA PHE A 266 -1.53 17.92 0.22
C PHE A 266 -0.96 19.33 0.13
N LYS A 267 -0.50 19.75 -1.06
CA LYS A 267 0.20 21.03 -1.31
C LYS A 267 -0.54 22.26 -0.80
N TYR A 268 -1.87 22.17 -0.66
CA TYR A 268 -2.72 23.27 -0.22
C TYR A 268 -3.16 23.21 1.25
N LEU A 269 -2.68 22.22 2.00
CA LEU A 269 -3.03 21.98 3.40
C LEU A 269 -1.76 21.87 4.24
N SER A 270 -1.83 22.39 5.46
CA SER A 270 -0.76 22.29 6.45
C SER A 270 -1.29 21.82 7.80
N GLY A 271 -0.39 21.42 8.69
CA GLY A 271 -0.72 21.02 10.06
C GLY A 271 -1.73 19.87 10.17
N LYS A 272 -2.68 20.02 11.10
CA LYS A 272 -3.61 18.94 11.51
C LYS A 272 -4.53 18.48 10.39
N ILE A 273 -5.08 19.39 9.60
CA ILE A 273 -6.00 19.05 8.51
C ILE A 273 -5.31 18.25 7.40
N LYS A 274 -4.02 18.53 7.13
CA LYS A 274 -3.22 17.73 6.20
C LYS A 274 -3.05 16.29 6.70
N ASN A 275 -2.67 16.11 7.97
CA ASN A 275 -2.51 14.79 8.57
C ASN A 275 -3.84 14.02 8.60
N TYR A 276 -4.94 14.72 8.90
CA TYR A 276 -6.28 14.16 8.85
C TYR A 276 -6.65 13.70 7.44
N LYS A 277 -6.47 14.56 6.44
CA LYS A 277 -6.75 14.22 5.03
C LYS A 277 -5.92 13.02 4.58
N TYR A 278 -4.63 13.00 4.91
CA TYR A 278 -3.73 11.90 4.57
C TYR A 278 -4.26 10.59 5.15
N LEU A 279 -4.53 10.57 6.46
CA LEU A 279 -5.01 9.35 7.10
C LEU A 279 -6.37 8.92 6.56
N ALA A 280 -7.30 9.85 6.34
CA ALA A 280 -8.62 9.55 5.83
C ALA A 280 -8.59 8.95 4.42
N HIS A 281 -7.74 9.44 3.52
CA HIS A 281 -7.54 8.85 2.19
C HIS A 281 -7.09 7.39 2.29
N GLU A 282 -6.02 7.15 3.05
CA GLU A 282 -5.43 5.81 3.16
C GLU A 282 -6.39 4.81 3.85
N MET A 283 -7.22 5.29 4.78
CA MET A 283 -8.28 4.49 5.42
C MET A 283 -9.48 4.26 4.50
N ALA A 284 -9.74 5.15 3.54
CA ALA A 284 -10.84 4.97 2.60
C ALA A 284 -10.58 3.79 1.64
N HIS A 285 -9.32 3.43 1.38
CA HIS A 285 -8.97 2.22 0.62
C HIS A 285 -9.43 0.90 1.26
N LEU A 286 -9.87 0.92 2.53
CA LEU A 286 -10.54 -0.23 3.14
C LEU A 286 -11.88 -0.56 2.44
N TRP A 287 -12.53 0.43 1.84
CA TRP A 287 -13.69 0.27 0.96
C TRP A 287 -13.28 0.28 -0.52
N TRP A 288 -12.34 1.15 -0.90
CA TRP A 288 -12.02 1.44 -2.31
C TRP A 288 -10.66 0.85 -2.74
N SER A 289 -10.62 -0.43 -3.07
CA SER A 289 -9.40 -1.14 -3.48
C SER A 289 -9.62 -2.31 -4.44
N LYS A 290 -10.78 -2.35 -5.11
CA LYS A 290 -11.20 -3.52 -5.91
C LYS A 290 -10.85 -3.39 -7.38
N ALA A 291 -10.78 -2.17 -7.90
CA ALA A 291 -10.53 -1.93 -9.32
C ALA A 291 -9.08 -2.18 -9.72
N ASP A 292 -8.85 -2.47 -11.00
CA ASP A 292 -7.50 -2.67 -11.53
C ASP A 292 -6.72 -1.36 -11.59
N MET A 293 -5.78 -1.21 -10.66
CA MET A 293 -4.91 -0.05 -10.52
C MET A 293 -4.04 0.28 -11.74
N THR A 294 -3.86 -0.67 -12.66
CA THR A 294 -3.03 -0.49 -13.87
C THR A 294 -3.80 0.06 -15.06
N THR A 295 -5.10 0.28 -14.91
CA THR A 295 -6.00 0.80 -15.96
C THR A 295 -6.70 2.06 -15.48
N TYR A 296 -7.46 2.72 -16.37
CA TYR A 296 -8.26 3.88 -15.97
C TYR A 296 -9.29 3.56 -14.89
N GLU A 297 -9.65 2.29 -14.69
CA GLU A 297 -10.57 1.84 -13.63
C GLU A 297 -10.09 2.20 -12.22
N ASP A 298 -8.80 2.53 -12.05
CA ASP A 298 -8.22 2.99 -10.79
C ASP A 298 -8.89 4.26 -10.22
N TRP A 299 -9.64 5.01 -11.02
CA TRP A 299 -10.46 6.11 -10.51
C TRP A 299 -11.47 5.65 -9.44
N LEU A 300 -11.98 4.41 -9.54
CA LEU A 300 -12.86 3.81 -8.53
C LEU A 300 -12.14 3.57 -7.20
N ASN A 301 -10.81 3.46 -7.20
CA ASN A 301 -10.02 3.36 -5.98
C ASN A 301 -9.66 4.76 -5.48
N GLU A 302 -8.98 5.56 -6.31
CA GLU A 302 -8.37 6.82 -5.89
C GLU A 302 -9.36 7.97 -5.77
N SER A 303 -10.25 8.16 -6.75
CA SER A 303 -11.22 9.25 -6.70
C SER A 303 -12.25 9.04 -5.60
N PHE A 304 -12.64 7.79 -5.34
CA PHE A 304 -13.55 7.45 -4.24
C PHE A 304 -12.85 7.62 -2.89
N ALA A 305 -11.60 7.16 -2.73
CA ALA A 305 -10.84 7.37 -1.50
C ALA A 305 -10.68 8.85 -1.17
N GLU A 306 -10.31 9.63 -2.17
CA GLU A 306 -10.12 11.06 -2.07
C GLU A 306 -11.45 11.78 -1.74
N TYR A 307 -12.55 11.44 -2.43
CA TYR A 307 -13.85 12.05 -2.13
C TYR A 307 -14.41 11.65 -0.76
N SER A 308 -14.26 10.39 -0.36
CA SER A 308 -14.60 9.93 0.99
C SER A 308 -13.86 10.73 2.05
N CYS A 309 -12.58 11.01 1.84
CA CYS A 309 -11.81 11.88 2.70
C CYS A 309 -12.41 13.29 2.79
N LEU A 310 -12.81 13.90 1.66
CA LEU A 310 -13.44 15.22 1.66
C LEU A 310 -14.78 15.22 2.43
N ILE A 311 -15.60 14.18 2.30
CA ILE A 311 -16.83 14.00 3.11
C ILE A 311 -16.46 13.97 4.60
N SER A 312 -15.42 13.23 4.97
CA SER A 312 -14.95 13.16 6.36
C SER A 312 -14.41 14.50 6.87
N ILE A 313 -13.76 15.32 6.03
CA ILE A 313 -13.38 16.69 6.37
C ILE A 313 -14.61 17.57 6.59
N ARG A 314 -15.64 17.45 5.75
CA ARG A 314 -16.91 18.16 5.91
C ARG A 314 -17.54 17.88 7.27
N ASP A 315 -17.55 16.61 7.68
CA ASP A 315 -18.10 16.17 8.96
C ASP A 315 -17.28 16.66 10.16
N TYR A 316 -15.95 16.64 10.06
CA TYR A 316 -15.05 16.86 11.20
C TYR A 316 -14.60 18.32 11.37
N TYR A 317 -14.26 18.98 10.26
CA TYR A 317 -13.79 20.37 10.24
C TYR A 317 -14.87 21.38 9.81
N GLY A 318 -16.02 20.89 9.34
CA GLY A 318 -17.14 21.71 8.92
C GLY A 318 -17.16 22.03 7.42
N LYS A 319 -18.32 22.51 6.99
CA LYS A 319 -18.64 22.76 5.57
C LYS A 319 -17.75 23.81 4.92
N GLU A 320 -17.39 24.87 5.63
CA GLU A 320 -16.53 25.95 5.11
C GLU A 320 -15.17 25.40 4.64
N ARG A 321 -14.51 24.59 5.48
CA ARG A 321 -13.22 23.95 5.13
C ARG A 321 -13.34 22.97 3.97
N PHE A 322 -14.45 22.25 3.90
CA PHE A 322 -14.74 21.39 2.76
C PHE A 322 -14.89 22.20 1.46
N GLU A 323 -15.63 23.30 1.49
CA GLU A 323 -15.85 24.17 0.33
C GLU A 323 -14.56 24.84 -0.15
N GLU A 324 -13.70 25.31 0.76
CA GLU A 324 -12.36 25.84 0.43
C GLU A 324 -11.51 24.83 -0.36
N ILE A 325 -11.58 23.53 -0.01
CA ILE A 325 -10.83 22.48 -0.70
C ILE A 325 -11.47 22.17 -2.05
N ILE A 326 -12.81 22.06 -2.09
CA ILE A 326 -13.57 21.81 -3.33
C ILE A 326 -13.31 22.91 -4.35
N ASP A 327 -13.26 24.18 -3.96
CA ASP A 327 -13.03 25.28 -4.89
C ASP A 327 -11.62 25.23 -5.48
N LYS A 328 -10.60 24.92 -4.67
CA LYS A 328 -9.26 24.62 -5.18
C LYS A 328 -9.27 23.43 -6.15
N TYR A 329 -10.04 22.38 -5.87
CA TYR A 329 -10.10 21.21 -6.74
C TYR A 329 -10.76 21.56 -8.08
N LYS A 330 -11.85 22.34 -8.07
CA LYS A 330 -12.47 22.85 -9.31
C LYS A 330 -11.49 23.66 -10.14
N GLU A 331 -10.75 24.59 -9.51
CA GLU A 331 -9.74 25.39 -10.20
C GLU A 331 -8.69 24.51 -10.89
N ASN A 332 -8.16 23.52 -10.17
CA ASN A 332 -7.13 22.62 -10.68
C ASN A 332 -7.68 21.53 -11.64
N SER A 333 -9.00 21.37 -11.75
CA SER A 333 -9.61 20.34 -12.61
C SER A 333 -9.83 20.75 -14.06
N LYS A 334 -9.74 22.05 -14.38
CA LYS A 334 -10.19 22.63 -15.66
C LYS A 334 -9.48 22.04 -16.90
N ASP A 335 -8.19 21.76 -16.78
CA ASP A 335 -7.33 21.32 -17.90
C ASP A 335 -6.88 19.85 -17.77
N LEU A 336 -7.60 19.07 -16.98
CA LEU A 336 -7.32 17.65 -16.76
C LEU A 336 -8.08 16.79 -17.79
N PRO A 337 -7.45 15.72 -18.31
CA PRO A 337 -8.04 14.84 -19.31
C PRO A 337 -9.30 14.11 -18.79
N PRO A 338 -10.09 13.50 -19.69
CA PRO A 338 -11.18 12.60 -19.30
C PRO A 338 -10.70 11.44 -18.43
N ILE A 339 -11.58 10.94 -17.55
CA ILE A 339 -11.30 9.74 -16.75
C ILE A 339 -11.47 8.48 -17.60
N LEU A 340 -12.49 8.44 -18.45
CA LEU A 340 -12.75 7.27 -19.29
C LEU A 340 -11.62 7.11 -20.30
N ASN A 341 -11.01 5.91 -20.33
CA ASN A 341 -9.84 5.60 -21.15
C ASN A 341 -8.60 6.45 -20.83
N LEU A 342 -8.50 7.02 -19.62
CA LEU A 342 -7.30 7.69 -19.16
C LEU A 342 -6.08 6.77 -19.28
N ASP A 343 -5.03 7.24 -19.97
CA ASP A 343 -3.75 6.56 -19.96
C ASP A 343 -3.09 6.74 -18.59
N ARG A 344 -2.73 5.63 -17.91
CA ARG A 344 -2.11 5.69 -16.58
C ARG A 344 -0.68 6.23 -16.62
N GLU A 345 -0.05 6.25 -17.80
CA GLU A 345 1.28 6.82 -18.01
C GLU A 345 1.23 8.32 -18.35
N ASP A 346 0.04 8.92 -18.51
CA ASP A 346 -0.11 10.36 -18.72
C ASP A 346 0.36 11.14 -17.49
N GLU A 347 1.13 12.22 -17.70
CA GLU A 347 1.66 13.06 -16.62
C GLU A 347 0.56 13.68 -15.74
N LYS A 348 -0.64 13.88 -16.29
CA LYS A 348 -1.83 14.39 -15.61
C LYS A 348 -2.72 13.29 -15.04
N ALA A 349 -2.39 12.02 -15.24
CA ALA A 349 -3.24 10.92 -14.78
C ALA A 349 -3.48 11.00 -13.26
N PHE A 350 -2.43 11.33 -12.51
CA PHE A 350 -2.50 11.47 -11.06
C PHE A 350 -3.45 12.60 -10.62
N ASP A 351 -3.29 13.81 -11.14
CA ASP A 351 -4.22 14.91 -10.83
C ASP A 351 -5.65 14.59 -11.31
N THR A 352 -5.81 13.89 -12.43
CA THR A 352 -7.13 13.48 -12.95
C THR A 352 -7.88 12.59 -11.95
N LEU A 353 -7.18 11.60 -11.38
CA LEU A 353 -7.79 10.69 -10.41
C LEU A 353 -8.02 11.32 -9.03
N TYR A 354 -7.16 12.23 -8.58
CA TYR A 354 -7.21 12.81 -7.23
C TYR A 354 -7.85 14.20 -7.15
N VAL A 355 -8.15 14.84 -8.28
CA VAL A 355 -8.75 16.18 -8.33
C VAL A 355 -10.03 16.15 -9.13
N LYS A 356 -9.96 15.78 -10.42
CA LYS A 356 -11.15 15.77 -11.30
C LYS A 356 -12.18 14.73 -10.86
N GLY A 357 -11.76 13.49 -10.60
CA GLY A 357 -12.67 12.42 -10.16
C GLY A 357 -13.49 12.77 -8.91
N PRO A 358 -12.87 13.25 -7.82
CA PRO A 358 -13.59 13.72 -6.63
C PRO A 358 -14.57 14.88 -6.91
N ILE A 359 -14.25 15.79 -7.84
CA ILE A 359 -15.19 16.84 -8.26
C ILE A 359 -16.39 16.24 -8.99
N LEU A 360 -16.20 15.25 -9.85
CA LEU A 360 -17.34 14.58 -10.49
C LEU A 360 -18.23 13.88 -9.46
N LEU A 361 -17.64 13.22 -8.47
CA LEU A 361 -18.37 12.59 -7.36
C LEU A 361 -19.10 13.64 -6.49
N TYR A 362 -18.48 14.79 -6.23
CA TYR A 362 -19.12 15.92 -5.56
C TYR A 362 -20.35 16.43 -6.30
N GLU A 363 -20.22 16.62 -7.61
CA GLU A 363 -21.35 17.06 -8.44
C GLU A 363 -22.46 16.01 -8.50
N LEU A 364 -22.10 14.73 -8.50
CA LEU A 364 -23.06 13.63 -8.40
C LEU A 364 -23.78 13.66 -7.06
N GLU A 365 -23.07 13.80 -5.94
CA GLU A 365 -23.68 13.95 -4.60
C GLU A 365 -24.64 15.15 -4.58
N LYS A 366 -24.23 16.30 -5.13
CA LYS A 366 -25.11 17.49 -5.20
C LYS A 366 -26.39 17.25 -5.99
N GLU A 367 -26.34 16.44 -7.04
CA GLU A 367 -27.50 16.14 -7.87
C GLU A 367 -28.47 15.17 -7.18
N MET A 368 -27.96 14.14 -6.50
CA MET A 368 -28.81 13.09 -5.89
C MET A 368 -29.12 13.30 -4.40
N GLY A 369 -28.39 14.20 -3.74
CA GLY A 369 -28.43 14.40 -2.30
C GLY A 369 -27.61 13.37 -1.53
N GLU A 370 -27.08 13.81 -0.38
CA GLU A 370 -26.17 13.03 0.48
C GLU A 370 -26.70 11.64 0.85
N ARG A 371 -27.99 11.52 1.20
CA ARG A 371 -28.59 10.24 1.58
C ARG A 371 -28.52 9.21 0.47
N MET A 372 -28.83 9.61 -0.76
CA MET A 372 -28.80 8.69 -1.91
C MET A 372 -27.36 8.38 -2.31
N PHE A 373 -26.46 9.35 -2.19
CA PHE A 373 -25.04 9.16 -2.46
C PHE A 373 -24.39 8.17 -1.48
N ASN A 374 -24.66 8.29 -0.18
CA ASN A 374 -24.19 7.32 0.80
C ASN A 374 -24.74 5.92 0.52
N LYS A 375 -26.02 5.81 0.10
CA LYS A 375 -26.58 4.53 -0.35
C LYS A 375 -25.82 3.96 -1.56
N LEU A 376 -25.49 4.79 -2.55
CA LEU A 376 -24.70 4.39 -3.71
C LEU A 376 -23.31 3.87 -3.28
N LEU A 377 -22.61 4.59 -2.41
CA LEU A 377 -21.31 4.16 -1.88
C LEU A 377 -21.40 2.81 -1.17
N CYS A 378 -22.42 2.63 -0.34
CA CYS A 378 -22.67 1.36 0.35
C CYS A 378 -22.93 0.21 -0.63
N GLU A 379 -23.76 0.43 -1.64
CA GLU A 379 -24.04 -0.56 -2.67
C GLU A 379 -22.81 -0.91 -3.52
N ILE A 380 -21.97 0.07 -3.88
CA ILE A 380 -20.70 -0.18 -4.59
C ILE A 380 -19.80 -1.10 -3.77
N HIS A 381 -19.64 -0.80 -2.49
CA HIS A 381 -18.85 -1.61 -1.57
C HIS A 381 -19.42 -3.03 -1.41
N MET A 382 -20.71 -3.16 -1.11
CA MET A 382 -21.36 -4.45 -0.84
C MET A 382 -21.40 -5.37 -2.06
N ASN A 383 -21.48 -4.81 -3.26
CA ASN A 383 -21.46 -5.57 -4.51
C ASN A 383 -20.03 -5.79 -5.06
N GLU A 384 -18.99 -5.38 -4.31
CA GLU A 384 -17.57 -5.48 -4.70
C GLU A 384 -17.28 -4.93 -6.11
N ILE A 385 -17.97 -3.84 -6.49
CA ILE A 385 -17.86 -3.22 -7.82
C ILE A 385 -16.42 -2.82 -8.09
N ASN A 386 -15.90 -3.23 -9.25
CA ASN A 386 -14.48 -3.07 -9.60
C ASN A 386 -14.21 -2.45 -10.97
N ASN A 387 -15.26 -2.09 -11.72
CA ASN A 387 -15.14 -1.44 -13.02
C ASN A 387 -16.26 -0.43 -13.28
N THR A 388 -16.00 0.48 -14.21
CA THR A 388 -16.82 1.65 -14.51
C THR A 388 -18.18 1.24 -15.06
N GLU A 389 -18.26 0.14 -15.82
CA GLU A 389 -19.53 -0.35 -16.36
C GLU A 389 -20.47 -0.80 -15.24
N GLU A 390 -19.98 -1.61 -14.31
CA GLU A 390 -20.74 -2.03 -13.12
C GLU A 390 -21.15 -0.84 -12.26
N PHE A 391 -20.24 0.13 -12.05
CA PHE A 391 -20.56 1.38 -11.34
C PHE A 391 -21.72 2.13 -12.02
N LEU A 392 -21.66 2.31 -13.34
CA LEU A 392 -22.71 3.01 -14.09
C LEU A 392 -24.04 2.26 -14.07
N ASN A 393 -24.02 0.93 -14.12
CA ASN A 393 -25.21 0.09 -13.97
C ASN A 393 -25.81 0.25 -12.57
N LYS A 394 -24.98 0.24 -11.51
CA LYS A 394 -25.45 0.47 -10.14
C LYS A 394 -26.00 1.88 -9.95
N LEU A 395 -25.35 2.89 -10.56
CA LEU A 395 -25.84 4.26 -10.57
C LEU A 395 -27.23 4.34 -11.23
N LEU A 396 -27.43 3.67 -12.36
CA LEU A 396 -28.73 3.60 -13.04
C LEU A 396 -29.81 2.98 -12.16
N GLU A 397 -29.51 1.86 -11.48
CA GLU A 397 -30.45 1.17 -10.59
C GLU A 397 -30.90 2.03 -9.41
N ILE A 398 -29.99 2.82 -8.84
CA ILE A 398 -30.26 3.65 -7.65
C ILE A 398 -30.90 4.99 -8.02
N THR A 399 -30.65 5.47 -9.25
CA THR A 399 -31.12 6.77 -9.73
C THR A 399 -32.08 6.62 -10.91
N ASN A 400 -31.67 7.06 -12.09
CA ASN A 400 -32.41 7.00 -13.33
C ASN A 400 -31.44 7.11 -14.53
N LYS A 401 -31.99 6.95 -15.74
CA LYS A 401 -31.24 6.95 -16.99
C LYS A 401 -30.59 8.30 -17.32
N GLU A 402 -31.19 9.41 -16.88
CA GLU A 402 -30.70 10.76 -17.16
C GLU A 402 -29.44 11.05 -16.33
N THR A 403 -29.50 10.86 -15.01
CA THR A 403 -28.37 11.04 -14.09
C THR A 403 -27.18 10.16 -14.49
N MET A 404 -27.41 8.87 -14.78
CA MET A 404 -26.34 7.98 -15.25
C MET A 404 -25.70 8.48 -16.56
N LYS A 405 -26.51 8.87 -17.56
CA LYS A 405 -25.99 9.37 -18.84
C LYS A 405 -25.19 10.66 -18.66
N LYS A 406 -25.68 11.57 -17.84
CA LYS A 406 -25.01 12.84 -17.53
C LYS A 406 -23.66 12.59 -16.86
N PHE A 407 -23.62 11.70 -15.86
CA PHE A 407 -22.36 11.32 -15.20
C PHE A 407 -21.38 10.64 -16.17
N LYS A 408 -21.87 9.69 -16.99
CA LYS A 408 -21.06 9.05 -18.04
C LYS A 408 -20.50 10.06 -19.04
N SER A 409 -21.26 11.11 -19.36
CA SER A 409 -20.77 12.20 -20.22
C SER A 409 -19.63 12.97 -19.55
N LYS A 410 -19.74 13.24 -18.25
CA LYS A 410 -18.69 13.92 -17.48
C LYS A 410 -17.41 13.09 -17.36
N LEU A 411 -17.51 11.76 -17.29
CA LEU A 411 -16.33 10.89 -17.34
C LEU A 411 -15.57 10.97 -18.68
N LYS A 412 -16.24 11.41 -19.76
CA LYS A 412 -15.69 11.51 -21.12
C LYS A 412 -15.19 12.91 -21.49
N SER A 413 -15.54 13.92 -20.70
CA SER A 413 -15.07 15.30 -20.81
C SER A 413 -13.94 15.52 -19.82
#